data_AF-A0A8J3N213-F1
#
_entry.id   AF-A0A8J3N213-F1
#
_cell.length_a   1.000
_cell.length_b   1.000
_cell.length_c   1.000
_cell.angle_alpha   90.00
_cell.angle_beta   90.00
_cell.angle_gamma   90.00
#
_symmetry.space_group_name_H-M   'P 1'
#
loop_
_entity.id
_entity.type
_entity.pdbx_description
1 polymer ?
#
loop_
_entity_poly.entity_id
_entity_poly.type
_entity_poly.pdbx_seq_one_letter_code
_entity_poly.pdbx_strand_id
1 'polypeptide(L)'
;MVLRLPVPDRQALILTEYQGLTQKELSLRLGISFSGAKSRVQRAREKLRQMLLDCCHFELDRRGHVINYQSRCQRCSEDTCCLEEAQPLIQIGREQVCPFPSSVS
;
A
#
# COMPACT_ATOMS: atom_id res chain seq x y z
N MET A 1 2.48 2.88 6.94
CA MET A 1 2.92 2.29 5.63
C MET A 1 3.88 3.15 4.78
N VAL A 2 3.54 4.38 4.35
CA VAL A 2 4.37 5.20 3.42
C VAL A 2 5.80 5.43 3.94
N LEU A 3 6.00 5.52 5.26
CA LEU A 3 7.33 5.70 5.87
C LEU A 3 8.26 4.49 5.67
N ARG A 4 7.72 3.29 5.43
CA ARG A 4 8.48 2.05 5.19
C ARG A 4 9.00 1.93 3.74
N LEU A 5 8.54 2.80 2.84
CA LEU A 5 9.07 2.84 1.47
C LEU A 5 10.52 3.31 1.46
N PRO A 6 11.33 2.87 0.48
CA PRO A 6 12.66 3.42 0.26
C PRO A 6 12.60 4.94 0.13
N VAL A 7 13.62 5.62 0.68
CA VAL A 7 13.73 7.08 0.68
C VAL A 7 13.36 7.75 -0.65
N PRO A 8 13.90 7.32 -1.82
CA PRO A 8 13.58 7.97 -3.09
C PRO A 8 12.10 7.82 -3.50
N ASP A 9 11.47 6.70 -3.17
CA ASP A 9 10.09 6.40 -3.52
C ASP A 9 9.13 7.15 -2.58
N ARG A 10 9.43 7.13 -1.28
CA ARG A 10 8.71 7.89 -0.26
C ARG A 10 8.71 9.39 -0.57
N GLN A 11 9.87 9.93 -0.93
CA GLN A 11 10.01 11.35 -1.25
C GLN A 11 9.20 11.71 -2.50
N ALA A 12 9.18 10.85 -3.53
CA ALA A 12 8.35 11.07 -4.71
C ALA A 12 6.86 11.18 -4.34
N LEU A 13 6.34 10.26 -3.53
CA LEU A 13 4.93 10.29 -3.09
C LEU A 13 4.59 11.50 -2.23
N ILE A 14 5.45 11.86 -1.27
CA ILE A 14 5.21 13.04 -0.42
C ILE A 14 5.13 14.30 -1.29
N LEU A 15 6.05 14.45 -2.23
CA LEU A 15 6.08 15.63 -3.09
C LEU A 15 4.88 15.67 -4.05
N THR A 16 4.49 14.55 -4.66
CA THR A 16 3.41 14.57 -5.66
C THR A 16 2.01 14.42 -5.07
N GLU A 17 1.80 13.49 -4.14
CA GLU A 17 0.47 13.18 -3.60
C GLU A 17 0.10 14.07 -2.42
N TYR A 18 1.06 14.36 -1.52
CA TYR A 18 0.77 15.16 -0.31
C TYR A 18 0.99 16.67 -0.54
N GLN A 19 2.01 17.05 -1.30
CA GLN A 19 2.29 18.46 -1.61
C GLN A 19 1.72 18.93 -2.96
N GLY A 20 1.13 18.02 -3.74
CA GLY A 20 0.47 18.35 -5.01
C GLY A 20 1.42 18.76 -6.14
N LEU A 21 2.73 18.50 -6.02
CA LEU A 21 3.66 18.82 -7.11
C LEU A 21 3.37 17.96 -8.34
N THR A 22 3.47 18.59 -9.51
CA THR A 22 3.44 17.86 -10.77
C THR A 22 4.72 17.03 -10.95
N GLN A 23 4.66 15.99 -11.79
CA GLN A 23 5.84 15.17 -12.12
C GLN A 23 6.98 15.99 -12.74
N LYS A 24 6.64 17.09 -13.41
CA LYS A 24 7.61 18.03 -13.98
C LYS A 24 8.33 18.81 -12.89
N GLU A 25 7.60 19.36 -11.92
CA GLU A 25 8.20 20.05 -10.78
C GLU A 25 9.02 19.11 -9.90
N LEU A 26 8.55 17.86 -9.71
CA LEU A 26 9.32 16.82 -9.04
C LEU A 26 10.68 16.59 -9.73
N SER A 27 10.69 16.51 -11.06
CA SER A 27 11.92 16.31 -11.84
C SER A 27 12.92 17.44 -11.65
N LEU A 28 12.45 18.69 -11.68
CA LEU A 28 13.27 19.88 -11.42
C LEU A 28 13.79 19.91 -9.98
N ARG A 29 12.94 19.60 -9.00
CA ARG A 29 13.29 19.63 -7.58
C ARG A 29 14.29 18.55 -7.18
N LEU A 30 14.24 17.39 -7.83
CA LEU A 30 15.16 16.27 -7.58
C LEU A 30 16.37 16.25 -8.53
N GLY A 31 16.43 17.16 -9.52
CA GLY A 31 17.52 17.19 -10.51
C GLY A 31 17.58 15.94 -11.39
N ILE A 32 16.45 15.30 -11.65
CA ILE A 32 16.35 14.07 -12.46
C ILE A 32 15.59 14.35 -13.76
N SER A 33 15.73 13.45 -14.74
CA SER A 33 14.95 13.53 -15.97
C SER A 33 13.45 13.37 -15.68
N PHE A 34 12.61 13.92 -16.56
CA PHE A 34 11.16 13.75 -16.47
C PHE A 34 10.75 12.26 -16.50
N SER A 35 11.42 11.45 -17.31
CA SER A 35 11.24 9.99 -17.34
C SER A 35 11.66 9.32 -16.03
N GLY A 36 12.74 9.79 -15.40
CA GLY A 36 13.20 9.34 -14.08
C GLY A 36 12.20 9.68 -12.98
N ALA A 37 11.64 10.90 -12.98
CA ALA A 37 10.60 11.30 -12.04
C ALA A 37 9.32 10.46 -12.20
N LYS A 38 8.85 10.27 -13.43
CA LYS A 38 7.70 9.41 -13.74
C LYS A 38 7.93 7.97 -13.25
N SER A 39 9.10 7.39 -13.54
CA SER A 39 9.46 6.04 -13.11
C SER A 39 9.52 5.90 -11.58
N ARG A 40 10.02 6.91 -10.86
CA ARG A 40 10.04 6.90 -9.38
C ARG A 40 8.64 6.97 -8.80
N VAL A 41 7.78 7.87 -9.31
CA VAL A 41 6.38 7.97 -8.86
C VAL A 41 5.62 6.67 -9.12
N GLN A 42 5.79 6.08 -10.31
CA GLN A 42 5.16 4.81 -10.65
C GLN A 42 5.60 3.68 -9.71
N ARG A 43 6.91 3.50 -9.51
CA ARG A 43 7.44 2.47 -8.61
C ARG A 43 6.99 2.68 -7.17
N ALA A 44 6.94 3.93 -6.71
CA ALA A 44 6.46 4.24 -5.37
C ALA A 44 4.98 3.86 -5.19
N ARG A 45 4.13 4.13 -6.19
CA ARG A 45 2.72 3.72 -6.20
C ARG A 45 2.57 2.21 -6.24
N GLU A 46 3.34 1.51 -7.07
CA GLU A 46 3.33 0.04 -7.15
C GLU A 46 3.72 -0.60 -5.82
N LYS A 47 4.81 -0.15 -5.19
CA LYS A 47 5.22 -0.66 -3.87
C LYS A 47 4.20 -0.38 -2.79
N LEU A 48 3.63 0.82 -2.75
CA LEU A 48 2.58 1.15 -1.80
C LEU A 48 1.34 0.27 -2.02
N ARG A 49 0.97 0.05 -3.29
CA ARG A 49 -0.13 -0.86 -3.65
C ARG A 49 0.16 -2.28 -3.20
N GLN A 50 1.36 -2.80 -3.42
CA GLN A 50 1.76 -4.14 -2.95
C GLN A 50 1.64 -4.23 -1.43
N MET A 51 2.22 -3.29 -0.69
CA MET A 51 2.12 -3.26 0.78
C MET A 51 0.66 -3.22 1.28
N LEU A 52 -0.21 -2.50 0.57
CA LEU A 52 -1.64 -2.48 0.86
C LEU A 52 -2.30 -3.83 0.57
N LEU A 53 -2.03 -4.42 -0.60
CA LEU A 53 -2.52 -5.74 -0.99
C LEU A 53 -1.97 -6.87 -0.11
N ASP A 54 -0.81 -6.68 0.51
CA ASP A 54 -0.16 -7.60 1.46
C ASP A 54 -0.72 -7.47 2.87
N CYS A 55 -1.17 -6.28 3.26
CA CYS A 55 -1.84 -6.07 4.53
C CYS A 55 -3.33 -6.44 4.47
N CYS A 56 -3.99 -6.16 3.36
CA CYS A 56 -5.44 -6.16 3.27
C CYS A 56 -5.93 -6.76 1.95
N HIS A 57 -7.15 -7.27 1.96
CA HIS A 57 -7.79 -7.76 0.75
C HIS A 57 -8.53 -6.60 0.07
N PHE A 58 -8.21 -6.36 -1.20
CA PHE A 58 -8.88 -5.35 -2.01
C PHE A 58 -9.56 -6.05 -3.19
N GLU A 59 -10.84 -5.76 -3.40
CA GLU A 59 -11.55 -6.15 -4.61
C GLU A 59 -11.41 -5.02 -5.62
N LEU A 60 -10.93 -5.36 -6.81
CA LEU A 60 -10.64 -4.41 -7.87
C LEU A 60 -11.57 -4.64 -9.06
N ASP A 61 -12.01 -3.57 -9.71
CA ASP A 61 -12.74 -3.67 -10.98
C ASP A 61 -11.80 -4.13 -12.11
N ARG A 62 -12.38 -4.43 -13.28
CA ARG A 62 -11.62 -4.81 -14.49
C ARG A 62 -10.66 -3.72 -14.98
N ARG A 63 -10.77 -2.49 -14.48
CA ARG A 63 -9.94 -1.33 -14.80
C ARG A 63 -8.91 -1.03 -13.70
N GLY A 64 -8.88 -1.82 -12.62
CA GLY A 64 -7.95 -1.69 -11.50
C GLY A 64 -8.36 -0.71 -10.40
N HIS A 65 -9.61 -0.20 -10.41
CA HIS A 65 -10.15 0.64 -9.34
C HIS A 65 -10.62 -0.19 -8.16
N VAL A 66 -10.45 0.32 -6.93
CA VAL A 66 -10.94 -0.34 -5.72
C VAL A 66 -12.46 -0.25 -5.67
N ILE A 67 -13.13 -1.41 -5.70
CA ILE A 67 -14.59 -1.52 -5.50
C ILE A 67 -14.88 -1.78 -4.02
N ASN A 68 -14.09 -2.64 -3.40
CA ASN A 68 -14.29 -3.04 -2.02
C ASN A 68 -12.95 -3.28 -1.32
N TYR A 69 -12.96 -3.20 0.00
CA TYR A 69 -11.80 -3.41 0.83
C TYR A 69 -12.20 -4.20 2.07
N GLN A 70 -11.51 -5.30 2.32
CA GLN A 70 -11.66 -6.13 3.50
C GLN A 70 -10.32 -6.19 4.23
N SER A 71 -10.31 -5.65 5.44
CA SER A 71 -9.17 -5.72 6.33
C SER A 71 -8.96 -7.15 6.79
N ARG A 72 -7.76 -7.69 6.55
CA ARG A 72 -7.39 -9.06 6.97
C ARG A 72 -7.15 -9.18 8.47
N CYS A 73 -7.16 -8.05 9.17
CA CYS A 73 -6.96 -7.92 10.61
C CYS A 73 -7.99 -6.95 11.18
N GLN A 74 -8.46 -7.19 12.41
CA GLN A 74 -9.49 -6.39 13.08
C GLN A 74 -9.08 -4.92 13.32
N ARG A 75 -7.80 -4.55 13.14
CA ARG A 75 -7.29 -3.18 13.31
C ARG A 75 -6.29 -2.84 12.22
N CYS A 76 -6.78 -2.42 11.05
CA CYS A 76 -5.94 -1.73 10.05
C CYS A 76 -5.63 -0.27 10.44
N SER A 77 -6.01 0.16 11.64
CA SER A 77 -5.74 1.48 12.20
C SER A 77 -4.35 1.60 12.84
N GLU A 78 -3.68 0.50 13.18
CA GLU A 78 -2.32 0.53 13.75
C GLU A 78 -1.38 -0.37 12.95
N ASP A 79 -0.12 0.09 12.79
CA ASP A 79 0.94 -0.48 11.95
C ASP A 79 1.35 -1.94 12.28
N THR A 80 0.61 -2.62 13.15
CA THR A 80 0.89 -3.93 13.77
C THR A 80 0.51 -5.13 12.91
N CYS A 81 -0.17 -4.93 11.78
CA CYS A 81 -0.58 -6.03 10.89
C CYS A 81 0.57 -6.69 10.10
N CYS A 82 1.81 -6.20 10.22
CA CYS A 82 2.95 -6.62 9.39
C CYS A 82 4.20 -7.03 10.18
N LEU A 83 4.09 -7.34 11.47
CA LEU A 83 5.19 -7.88 12.26
C LEU A 83 4.81 -9.28 12.75
N GLU A 84 5.76 -10.20 12.63
CA GLU A 84 5.64 -11.66 12.70
C GLU A 84 4.78 -12.19 13.86
N GLU A 85 4.20 -13.39 13.62
CA GLU A 85 3.29 -14.17 14.47
C GLU A 85 1.78 -13.90 14.20
N ALA A 86 1.33 -14.21 12.98
CA ALA A 86 -0.10 -14.47 12.75
C ALA A 86 -0.42 -15.92 13.14
N GLN A 87 -1.02 -16.15 14.31
CA GLN A 87 -2.00 -17.23 14.60
C GLN A 87 -2.41 -17.22 16.09
N PRO A 88 -3.60 -17.72 16.48
CA PRO A 88 -4.72 -18.22 15.68
C PRO A 88 -5.93 -17.27 15.80
N LEU A 89 -7.04 -17.67 15.21
CA LEU A 89 -8.32 -17.11 15.63
C LEU A 89 -8.89 -17.78 16.81
N ILE A 90 -9.60 -16.93 17.52
CA ILE A 90 -10.33 -17.23 18.71
C ILE A 90 -11.80 -17.04 18.37
N GLN A 91 -12.59 -18.04 18.70
CA GLN A 91 -14.01 -18.12 18.39
C GLN A 91 -14.80 -17.24 19.37
N ILE A 92 -15.62 -16.31 18.87
CA ILE A 92 -16.45 -15.44 19.73
C ILE A 92 -17.90 -15.48 19.21
N GLY A 93 -18.71 -16.40 19.75
CA GLY A 93 -20.13 -16.52 19.39
C GLY A 93 -20.39 -17.17 18.02
N ARG A 94 -21.23 -16.54 17.17
CA ARG A 94 -21.55 -16.98 15.80
C ARG A 94 -20.59 -16.44 14.72
N GLU A 95 -19.62 -15.60 15.09
CA GLU A 95 -18.69 -14.98 14.15
C GLU A 95 -17.24 -15.41 14.38
N GLN A 96 -16.55 -15.63 13.26
CA GLN A 96 -15.12 -15.94 13.19
C GLN A 96 -14.45 -14.86 12.31
N VAL A 97 -13.76 -13.93 12.95
CA VAL A 97 -12.68 -13.08 12.37
C VAL A 97 -11.41 -13.93 12.23
N CYS A 98 -10.43 -13.75 11.29
CA CYS A 98 -9.26 -14.57 10.68
C CYS A 98 -7.88 -14.91 11.39
N PRO A 99 -7.19 -16.10 11.17
CA PRO A 99 -5.74 -16.14 10.98
C PRO A 99 -5.49 -16.71 9.57
N PHE A 100 -4.77 -15.96 8.74
CA PHE A 100 -4.54 -16.33 7.34
C PHE A 100 -3.84 -17.71 7.18
N PRO A 101 -3.71 -18.33 5.97
CA PRO A 101 -4.26 -18.04 4.63
C PRO A 101 -4.73 -19.32 3.85
N SER A 102 -5.43 -19.17 2.73
CA SER A 102 -5.35 -20.21 1.67
C SER A 102 -5.39 -19.61 0.27
N SER A 103 -4.20 -19.58 -0.35
CA SER A 103 -3.92 -19.73 -1.77
C SER A 103 -4.95 -19.15 -2.75
N VAL A 104 -4.59 -18.03 -3.36
CA VAL A 104 -5.17 -17.62 -4.65
C VAL A 104 -4.66 -18.60 -5.71
N SER A 105 -5.55 -19.41 -6.28
CA SER A 105 -5.38 -20.09 -7.58
C SER A 105 -6.08 -19.26 -8.66
#